data_AF-A0AAF0CD27-F1
#
_entry.id   AF-A0AAF0CD27-F1
#
_cell.length_a   1.000
_cell.length_b   1.000
_cell.length_c   1.000
_cell.angle_alpha   90.00
_cell.angle_beta   90.00
_cell.angle_gamma   90.00
#
_symmetry.space_group_name_H-M   'P 1'
#
loop_
_entity.id
_entity.type
_entity.pdbx_description
1 polymer ?
#
loop_
_entity_poly.entity_id
_entity_poly.type
_entity_poly.pdbx_seq_one_letter_code
_entity_poly.pdbx_strand_id
1 'polypeptide(L)' 'MNTEKTVPCLYCQSKNKVNDKQCYHCGMPLALKHPENKSSRLRFFVQAFVLIAFFCLVMVAYLPR' A
#
# COMPACT_ATOMS: atom_id res chain seq x y z
N MET A 1 27.32 2.43 4.92
CA MET A 1 26.92 2.00 3.56
C MET A 1 25.67 2.77 3.19
N ASN A 2 25.76 3.68 2.20
CA ASN A 2 24.61 4.48 1.76
C ASN A 2 23.63 3.56 1.00
N THR A 3 22.50 3.22 1.63
CA THR A 3 21.43 2.47 0.96
C THR A 3 20.74 3.38 -0.04
N GLU A 4 21.31 3.51 -1.24
CA GLU A 4 20.69 4.23 -2.34
C GLU A 4 19.40 3.50 -2.73
N LYS A 5 18.26 3.99 -2.23
CA LYS A 5 16.96 3.43 -2.57
C LYS A 5 16.71 3.71 -4.06
N THR A 6 16.65 2.65 -4.87
CA THR A 6 16.28 2.71 -6.29
C THR A 6 14.89 2.15 -6.49
N VAL A 7 14.10 2.82 -7.32
CA VAL A 7 12.73 2.44 -7.69
C VAL A 7 12.69 2.09 -9.18
N PRO A 8 12.06 0.97 -9.57
CA PRO A 8 11.86 0.63 -10.97
C PRO A 8 10.81 1.57 -11.58
N CYS A 9 11.08 2.09 -12.77
CA CYS A 9 10.11 2.85 -13.53
C CYS A 9 9.01 1.91 -14.05
N LEU A 10 7.73 2.25 -13.84
CA LEU A 10 6.60 1.41 -14.25
C LEU A 10 6.56 1.13 -15.77
N TYR A 11 7.13 2.01 -16.58
CA TYR A 11 7.05 1.94 -18.04
C TYR A 11 8.23 1.24 -18.70
N CYS A 12 9.46 1.63 -18.32
CA CYS A 12 10.67 1.09 -18.92
C CYS A 12 11.40 0.08 -18.03
N GLN A 13 10.89 -0.17 -16.82
CA GLN A 13 11.50 -1.03 -15.79
C GLN A 13 12.93 -0.61 -15.40
N SER A 14 13.41 0.54 -15.87
CA SER A 14 14.73 1.06 -15.52
C SER A 14 14.79 1.42 -14.04
N LYS A 15 15.91 1.09 -13.41
CA LYS A 15 16.21 1.45 -12.02
C LYS A 15 16.56 2.94 -11.98
N ASN A 16 15.75 3.72 -11.28
CA ASN A 16 15.94 5.16 -11.11
C ASN A 16 16.12 5.46 -9.61
N LYS A 17 16.78 6.56 -9.26
CA LYS A 17 16.96 6.89 -7.84
C LYS A 17 15.62 7.36 -7.26
N VAL A 18 15.34 6.98 -6.00
CA VAL A 18 14.12 7.39 -5.29
C VAL A 18 14.02 8.91 -5.06
N ASN A 19 15.04 9.69 -5.42
CA ASN A 19 14.99 11.15 -5.35
C ASN A 19 14.65 11.83 -6.70
N ASP A 20 14.70 11.09 -7.81
CA ASP A 20 14.48 11.63 -9.15
C ASP A 20 12.99 11.69 -9.51
N LYS A 21 12.45 12.89 -9.70
CA LYS A 21 11.03 13.10 -10.06
C LYS A 21 10.67 12.54 -11.44
N GLN A 22 11.66 12.26 -12.27
CA GLN A 22 11.50 11.81 -13.65
C GLN A 22 12.46 10.66 -13.91
N CYS A 23 12.02 9.71 -14.73
CA CYS A 23 12.88 8.63 -15.18
C CYS A 23 13.97 9.17 -16.10
N TYR A 24 15.23 8.90 -15.78
CA TYR A 24 16.35 9.29 -16.63
C TYR A 24 16.30 8.58 -17.99
N HIS A 25 15.71 7.39 -18.04
CA HIS A 25 15.70 6.54 -19.23
C HIS A 25 14.55 6.82 -20.21
N CYS A 26 13.39 7.25 -19.72
CA CYS A 26 12.20 7.46 -20.56
C CYS A 26 11.53 8.83 -20.35
N GLY A 27 12.05 9.69 -19.47
CA GLY A 27 11.51 11.02 -19.20
C GLY A 27 10.15 11.04 -18.48
N MET A 28 9.55 9.89 -18.17
CA MET A 28 8.24 9.83 -17.55
C MET A 28 8.27 10.15 -16.05
N PRO A 29 7.21 10.75 -15.49
CA PRO A 29 7.15 11.11 -14.09
C PRO A 29 7.27 9.85 -13.23
N LEU A 30 8.28 9.86 -12.37
CA LEU A 30 8.57 8.77 -11.48
C LEU A 30 7.60 8.87 -10.29
N ALA A 31 6.79 7.84 -10.06
CA ALA A 31 5.84 7.78 -8.96
C ALA A 31 6.57 7.64 -7.61
N LEU A 32 7.30 8.69 -7.21
CA LEU A 32 8.16 8.74 -6.02
C LEU A 32 7.43 8.95 -4.71
N LYS A 33 6.20 9.43 -4.80
CA LYS A 33 5.36 9.62 -3.64
C LYS A 33 4.06 8.94 -4.00
N HIS A 34 3.88 7.75 -3.46
CA HIS A 34 2.56 7.43 -2.97
C HIS A 34 2.44 8.24 -1.67
N PRO A 35 1.76 9.41 -1.65
CA PRO A 35 1.57 10.24 -0.46
C PRO A 35 0.50 9.58 0.41
N GLU A 36 0.71 8.31 0.72
CA GLU A 36 -0.27 7.50 1.35
C GLU A 36 0.07 7.40 2.83
N ASN A 37 -0.44 8.40 3.52
CA ASN A 37 -1.09 8.21 4.82
C ASN A 37 -2.21 7.14 4.75
N LYS A 38 -1.98 6.01 4.07
CA LYS A 38 -2.86 4.83 3.97
C LYS A 38 -2.80 4.00 5.24
N SER A 39 -1.79 4.17 6.09
CA SER A 39 -1.73 3.47 7.37
C SER A 39 -2.95 3.79 8.24
N SER A 40 -3.40 5.05 8.22
CA SER A 40 -4.60 5.49 8.95
C SER A 40 -5.89 4.87 8.39
N ARG A 41 -6.05 4.85 7.06
CA ARG A 41 -7.27 4.33 6.41
C ARG A 41 -7.35 2.80 6.45
N LEU A 42 -6.21 2.12 6.33
CA LEU A 42 -6.12 0.65 6.45
C LEU A 42 -6.41 0.18 7.87
N ARG A 43 -5.88 0.85 8.90
CA ARG A 43 -6.16 0.50 10.31
C ARG A 43 -7.64 0.60 10.64
N PHE A 44 -8.31 1.66 10.18
CA PHE A 44 -9.75 1.81 10.33
C PHE A 44 -10.52 0.68 9.62
N PHE A 45 -10.10 0.34 8.39
CA PHE A 45 -10.74 -0.73 7.62
C PHE A 45 -10.60 -2.10 8.27
N VAL A 46 -9.40 -2.42 8.77
CA VAL A 46 -9.13 -3.67 9.50
C VAL A 46 -9.94 -3.73 10.79
N GLN A 47 -10.01 -2.64 11.55
CA GLN A 47 -10.79 -2.59 12.79
C GLN A 47 -12.29 -2.80 12.54
N ALA A 48 -12.85 -2.17 11.50
CA ALA A 48 -14.24 -2.36 11.11
C ALA A 48 -14.52 -3.81 10.67
N PHE A 49 -13.61 -4.41 9.89
CA PHE A 49 -13.74 -5.80 9.46
C PHE A 49 -13.71 -6.79 10.63
N VAL A 50 -12.83 -6.58 11.61
CA VAL A 50 -12.74 -7.40 12.83
C VAL A 50 -14.05 -7.37 13.63
N LEU A 51 -14.66 -6.19 13.81
CA LEU A 51 -15.95 -6.07 14.49
C LEU A 51 -17.07 -6.85 13.79
N ILE A 52 -17.17 -6.73 12.47
CA ILE A 52 -18.18 -7.44 11.67
C ILE A 52 -17.95 -8.95 11.72
N ALA A 53 -16.70 -9.41 11.58
CA ALA A 53 -16.37 -10.84 11.63
C ALA A 53 -16.73 -11.45 13.00
N PHE A 54 -16.41 -10.76 14.10
CA PHE A 54 -16.79 -11.20 15.44
C PHE A 54 -18.32 -11.28 15.61
N PHE A 55 -19.04 -10.26 15.14
CA PHE A 55 -20.51 -10.26 15.16
C PHE A 55 -21.11 -11.45 14.39
N CYS A 56 -20.58 -11.76 13.20
CA CYS A 56 -21.00 -12.93 12.43
C CYS A 56 -20.76 -14.24 13.19
N LEU A 57 -19.60 -14.41 13.84
CA LEU A 57 -19.32 -15.62 14.63
C LEU A 57 -20.28 -15.78 15.80
N VAL A 58 -20.63 -14.66 16.47
CA VAL A 58 -21.65 -14.67 17.53
C VAL A 58 -22.99 -15.13 16.98
N MET A 59 -23.45 -14.60 15.84
CA MET A 59 -24.71 -15.01 15.23
C MET A 59 -24.72 -16.49 14.83
N VAL A 60 -23.60 -17.01 14.30
CA VAL A 60 -23.45 -18.43 13.96
C VAL A 60 -23.53 -19.32 15.20
N ALA A 61 -22.93 -18.91 16.32
CA ALA A 61 -23.04 -19.63 17.59
C ALA A 61 -24.43 -19.48 18.23
N TYR A 62 -25.08 -18.33 18.03
CA TYR A 62 -26.39 -18.04 18.61
C TYR A 62 -27.52 -18.77 17.90
N LEU A 63 -27.37 -19.10 16.61
CA LEU A 63 -28.28 -19.99 15.92
C LEU A 63 -27.91 -21.43 16.32
N PRO A 64 -28.53 -21.99 17.38
CA PRO A 64 -28.22 -23.35 17.80
C PRO A 64 -28.83 -24.21 16.71
N ARG A 65 -27.97 -24.71 15.83
CA ARG A 65 -28.35 -25.54 14.70
C ARG A 65 -29.29 -26.67 15.12
#